data_AF-A0A4S9SZT7-F1
#
_entry.id   AF-A0A4S9SZT7-F1
#
_cell.length_a   1.000
_cell.length_b   1.000
_cell.length_c   1.000
_cell.angle_alpha   90.00
_cell.angle_beta   90.00
_cell.angle_gamma   90.00
#
_symmetry.space_group_name_H-M   'P 1'
#
loop_
_entity.id
_entity.type
_entity.pdbx_description
1 polymer ?
#
loop_
_entity_poly.entity_id
_entity_poly.type
_entity_poly.pdbx_seq_one_letter_code
_entity_poly.pdbx_strand_id
1 'polypeptide(L)'
;MASVIFKTISLLNLCLTLHNSQTQALEWSADQVEWNLNQNENATGPLEYWGEWENHPKTPSPSNWRMPFYMLTLDRFVDGKPSNNDANGTVFENDWTTNQFRFGGDAKGLMDNLDWIQDLGIKAIYFSGSPFINMPWASDGFGPLDFTLLDL
;
A
#
# COMPACT_ATOMS: atom_id res chain seq x y z
N MET A 1 3.32 -34.14 -43.32
CA MET A 1 4.11 -32.91 -43.44
C MET A 1 3.33 -31.68 -42.94
N ALA A 2 2.10 -31.42 -43.41
CA ALA A 2 1.27 -30.29 -42.97
C ALA A 2 0.99 -30.22 -41.44
N SER A 3 0.76 -31.36 -40.79
CA SER A 3 0.51 -31.42 -39.33
C SER A 3 1.70 -30.95 -38.47
N VAL A 4 2.93 -31.19 -38.92
CA VAL A 4 4.14 -30.78 -38.20
C VAL A 4 4.30 -29.27 -38.30
N ILE A 5 4.15 -28.70 -39.51
CA ILE A 5 4.23 -27.25 -39.75
C ILE A 5 3.19 -26.50 -38.92
N PHE A 6 1.97 -27.00 -38.83
CA PHE A 6 0.90 -26.39 -38.03
C PHE A 6 1.24 -26.36 -36.54
N LYS A 7 1.83 -27.43 -36.00
CA LYS A 7 2.30 -27.49 -34.61
C LYS A 7 3.45 -26.51 -34.37
N THR A 8 4.40 -26.40 -35.28
CA THR A 8 5.55 -25.48 -35.13
C THR A 8 5.11 -24.03 -35.14
N ILE A 9 4.18 -23.65 -36.03
CA ILE A 9 3.62 -22.29 -36.09
C ILE A 9 2.83 -21.98 -34.81
N SER A 10 2.03 -22.93 -34.33
CA SER A 10 1.26 -22.75 -33.10
C SER A 10 2.16 -22.62 -31.86
N LEU A 11 3.27 -23.38 -31.79
CA LEU A 11 4.25 -23.28 -30.72
C LEU A 11 5.01 -21.94 -30.77
N LEU A 12 5.37 -21.46 -31.97
CA LEU A 12 6.05 -20.19 -32.15
C LEU A 12 5.15 -19.01 -31.75
N ASN A 13 3.87 -19.03 -32.14
CA ASN A 13 2.89 -18.03 -31.71
C ASN A 13 2.71 -18.05 -30.19
N LEU A 14 2.66 -19.24 -29.57
CA LEU A 14 2.58 -19.35 -28.11
C LEU A 14 3.82 -18.73 -27.43
N CYS A 15 5.03 -19.03 -27.90
CA CYS A 15 6.26 -18.43 -27.38
C CYS A 15 6.31 -16.91 -27.54
N LEU A 16 5.82 -16.38 -28.67
CA LEU A 16 5.73 -14.93 -28.91
C LEU A 16 4.69 -14.26 -27.99
N THR A 17 3.55 -14.90 -27.74
CA THR A 17 2.55 -14.39 -26.78
C THR A 17 3.07 -14.40 -25.34
N LEU A 18 3.84 -15.42 -24.96
CA LEU A 18 4.46 -15.50 -23.63
C LEU A 18 5.60 -14.47 -23.46
N HIS A 19 6.39 -14.19 -24.51
CA HIS A 19 7.44 -13.17 -24.44
C HIS A 19 6.91 -11.73 -24.34
N ASN A 20 5.70 -11.45 -24.83
CA ASN A 20 5.10 -10.11 -24.76
C ASN A 20 4.26 -9.88 -23.49
N SER A 21 4.25 -10.83 -22.55
CA SER A 21 3.61 -10.65 -21.25
C SER A 21 4.51 -9.79 -20.35
N GLN A 22 4.67 -8.51 -20.70
CA GLN A 22 5.35 -7.55 -19.83
C GLN A 22 4.39 -7.13 -18.72
N THR A 23 4.75 -7.44 -17.48
CA THR A 23 4.10 -6.89 -16.30
C THR A 23 4.60 -5.46 -16.11
N GLN A 24 3.70 -4.49 -16.22
CA GLN A 24 3.99 -3.10 -15.91
C GLN A 24 3.93 -2.93 -14.38
N ALA A 25 4.94 -2.29 -13.82
CA ALA A 25 4.93 -1.79 -12.44
C ALA A 25 4.96 -0.27 -12.50
N LEU A 26 4.56 0.42 -11.42
CA LEU A 26 4.65 1.87 -11.38
C LEU A 26 6.13 2.27 -11.51
N GLU A 27 6.42 3.13 -12.47
CA GLU A 27 7.74 3.72 -12.59
C GLU A 27 7.99 4.65 -11.41
N TRP A 28 9.24 4.72 -10.97
CA TRP A 28 9.63 5.68 -9.94
C TRP A 28 9.26 7.10 -10.40
N SER A 29 8.65 7.89 -9.51
CA SER A 29 8.27 9.28 -9.79
C SER A 29 8.80 10.20 -8.69
N ALA A 30 9.39 11.32 -9.11
CA ALA A 30 9.94 12.34 -8.22
C ALA A 30 8.87 12.96 -7.29
N ASP A 31 7.60 12.96 -7.71
CA ASP A 31 6.49 13.54 -6.94
C ASP A 31 6.09 12.69 -5.72
N GLN A 32 6.54 11.43 -5.66
CA GLN A 32 6.15 10.45 -4.65
C GLN A 32 7.33 9.98 -3.78
N VAL A 33 8.50 10.62 -3.89
CA VAL A 33 9.75 10.17 -3.25
C VAL A 33 9.63 9.99 -1.75
N GLU A 34 8.87 10.85 -1.07
CA GLU A 34 8.69 10.77 0.38
C GLU A 34 7.94 9.49 0.83
N TRP A 35 7.07 8.94 -0.03
CA TRP A 35 6.17 7.83 0.28
C TRP A 35 6.51 6.55 -0.49
N ASN A 36 7.49 6.62 -1.38
CA ASN A 36 7.94 5.49 -2.19
C ASN A 36 8.98 4.66 -1.44
N LEU A 37 8.65 3.39 -1.22
CA LEU A 37 9.52 2.39 -0.59
C LEU A 37 10.64 1.92 -1.51
N ASN A 38 10.49 2.08 -2.83
CA ASN A 38 11.58 1.85 -3.77
C ASN A 38 12.47 3.11 -3.87
N GLN A 39 13.67 3.01 -3.31
CA GLN A 39 14.70 4.05 -3.33
C GLN A 39 15.60 3.97 -4.60
N ASN A 40 15.41 2.97 -5.47
CA ASN A 40 16.12 2.89 -6.74
C ASN A 40 15.44 3.73 -7.82
N GLU A 41 15.92 4.96 -8.02
CA GLU A 41 15.39 5.89 -9.04
C GLU A 41 15.54 5.38 -10.48
N ASN A 42 16.51 4.48 -10.72
CA ASN A 42 16.81 3.94 -12.05
C ASN A 42 16.20 2.55 -12.28
N ALA A 43 15.34 2.07 -11.37
CA ALA A 43 14.75 0.75 -11.50
C ALA A 43 13.83 0.67 -12.73
N THR A 44 14.11 -0.28 -13.61
CA THR A 44 13.29 -0.57 -14.79
C THR A 44 12.30 -1.71 -14.56
N GLY A 45 12.37 -2.37 -13.40
CA GLY A 45 11.38 -3.36 -12.99
C GLY A 45 11.49 -3.80 -11.52
N PRO A 46 10.52 -4.58 -11.02
CA PRO A 46 10.39 -4.87 -9.58
C PRO A 46 11.56 -5.65 -8.95
N LEU A 47 12.32 -6.39 -9.75
CA LEU A 47 13.49 -7.13 -9.28
C LEU A 47 14.64 -6.21 -8.88
N GLU A 48 14.61 -4.96 -9.32
CA GLU A 48 15.63 -3.94 -9.04
C GLU A 48 15.24 -3.05 -7.85
N TYR A 49 14.02 -3.21 -7.32
CA TYR A 49 13.54 -2.40 -6.21
C TYR A 49 14.29 -2.73 -4.92
N TRP A 50 14.68 -1.69 -4.20
CA TRP A 50 15.28 -1.80 -2.87
C TRP A 50 14.96 -0.55 -2.06
N GLY A 51 15.03 -0.66 -0.73
CA GLY A 51 14.90 0.47 0.17
C GLY A 51 15.42 0.10 1.56
N GLU A 52 15.95 1.08 2.26
CA GLU A 52 16.42 0.93 3.63
C GLU A 52 15.93 2.09 4.50
N TRP A 53 15.45 1.75 5.71
CA TRP A 53 15.27 2.72 6.77
C TRP A 53 16.53 2.75 7.63
N GLU A 54 17.41 3.69 7.30
CA GLU A 54 18.69 3.84 7.98
C GLU A 54 18.50 4.05 9.48
N ASN A 55 19.27 3.33 10.30
CA ASN A 55 19.26 3.42 11.76
C ASN A 55 17.89 3.13 12.43
N HIS A 56 17.00 2.38 11.76
CA HIS A 56 15.68 2.06 12.32
C HIS A 56 15.79 1.23 13.63
N PRO A 57 15.19 1.69 14.74
CA PRO A 57 15.17 0.94 15.99
C PRO A 57 14.38 -0.36 15.84
N LYS A 58 15.07 -1.49 15.99
CA LYS A 58 14.44 -2.81 15.90
C LYS A 58 13.88 -3.21 17.27
N THR A 59 12.56 -3.35 17.34
CA THR A 59 11.90 -3.93 18.52
C THR A 59 11.76 -5.45 18.32
N PRO A 60 12.33 -6.30 19.19
CA PRO A 60 12.22 -7.74 19.03
C PRO A 60 10.77 -8.20 19.24
N SER A 61 10.37 -9.26 18.54
CA SER A 61 9.06 -9.87 18.76
C SER A 61 8.92 -10.40 20.19
N PRO A 62 7.74 -10.29 20.82
CA PRO A 62 7.51 -10.88 22.13
C PRO A 62 7.60 -12.41 22.05
N SER A 63 7.96 -13.05 23.16
CA SER A 63 7.98 -14.51 23.27
C SER A 63 6.58 -15.15 23.22
N ASN A 64 5.53 -14.36 23.46
CA ASN A 64 4.14 -14.79 23.45
C ASN A 64 3.22 -13.66 22.94
N TRP A 65 2.38 -13.97 21.96
CA TRP A 65 1.41 -13.04 21.36
C TRP A 65 0.01 -13.08 22.02
N ARG A 66 -0.17 -13.85 23.09
CA ARG A 66 -1.42 -13.83 23.90
C ARG A 66 -1.49 -12.56 24.75
N MET A 67 -1.80 -11.46 24.10
CA MET A 67 -1.92 -10.12 24.67
C MET A 67 -3.09 -9.39 24.02
N PRO A 68 -3.64 -8.33 24.64
CA PRO A 68 -4.77 -7.61 24.07
C PRO A 68 -4.36 -6.84 22.80
N PHE A 69 -5.11 -7.06 21.73
CA PHE A 69 -4.98 -6.35 20.47
C PHE A 69 -6.09 -5.31 20.33
N TYR A 70 -5.77 -4.19 19.68
CA TYR A 70 -6.73 -3.21 19.21
C TYR A 70 -6.73 -3.20 17.69
N MET A 71 -7.82 -3.65 17.08
CA MET A 71 -7.99 -3.56 15.64
C MET A 71 -8.50 -2.17 15.28
N LEU A 72 -7.84 -1.50 14.33
CA LEU A 72 -8.28 -0.21 13.83
C LEU A 72 -8.17 -0.13 12.31
N THR A 73 -9.15 0.52 11.69
CA THR A 73 -9.07 1.02 10.32
C THR A 73 -8.62 2.47 10.40
N LEU A 74 -7.49 2.80 9.77
CA LEU A 74 -6.83 4.09 9.98
C LEU A 74 -7.74 5.27 9.63
N ASP A 75 -8.40 5.21 8.47
CA ASP A 75 -9.37 6.20 7.98
C ASP A 75 -10.49 6.52 8.98
N ARG A 76 -10.84 5.56 9.85
CA ARG A 76 -11.96 5.68 10.80
C ARG A 76 -11.53 5.98 12.23
N PHE A 77 -10.24 6.27 12.44
CA PHE A 77 -9.71 6.50 13.79
C PHE A 77 -9.71 7.99 14.16
N VAL A 78 -8.68 8.74 13.75
CA VAL A 78 -8.52 10.17 14.06
C VAL A 78 -7.88 10.85 12.87
N ASP A 79 -8.50 11.93 12.38
CA ASP A 79 -7.92 12.85 11.39
C ASP A 79 -6.95 13.79 12.11
N GLY A 80 -5.65 13.54 11.93
CA GLY A 80 -4.57 14.31 12.56
C GLY A 80 -3.98 15.37 11.64
N LYS A 81 -4.20 15.27 10.33
CA LYS A 81 -3.64 16.15 9.31
C LYS A 81 -4.68 16.41 8.19
N PRO A 82 -5.74 17.22 8.43
CA PRO A 82 -6.83 17.40 7.47
C PRO A 82 -6.43 17.90 6.07
N SER A 83 -5.22 18.46 5.93
CA SER A 83 -4.65 18.87 4.64
C SER A 83 -4.36 17.71 3.67
N ASN A 84 -4.32 16.44 4.11
CA ASN A 84 -4.13 15.28 3.22
C ASN A 84 -5.43 14.53 2.88
N ASN A 85 -6.59 15.01 3.35
CA ASN A 85 -7.87 14.35 3.11
C ASN A 85 -8.25 14.27 1.61
N ASP A 86 -7.82 15.25 0.82
CA ASP A 86 -8.01 15.33 -0.64
C ASP A 86 -6.66 15.32 -1.37
N ALA A 87 -5.82 14.32 -1.07
CA ALA A 87 -4.47 14.16 -1.64
C ALA A 87 -4.46 14.11 -3.18
N ASN A 88 -5.45 13.47 -3.80
CA ASN A 88 -5.59 13.37 -5.24
C ASN A 88 -6.43 14.50 -5.86
N GLY A 89 -7.03 15.36 -5.04
CA GLY A 89 -7.86 16.50 -5.47
C GLY A 89 -9.13 16.06 -6.22
N THR A 90 -9.63 14.86 -5.94
CA THR A 90 -10.81 14.32 -6.63
C THR A 90 -12.09 14.62 -5.85
N VAL A 91 -13.22 14.73 -6.55
CA VAL A 91 -14.53 14.99 -5.92
C VAL A 91 -15.10 13.78 -5.15
N PHE A 92 -14.41 12.64 -5.16
CA PHE A 92 -14.86 11.36 -4.61
C PHE A 92 -13.85 10.81 -3.59
N GLU A 93 -13.23 11.70 -2.82
CA GLU A 93 -12.11 11.35 -1.94
C GLU A 93 -12.52 11.43 -0.48
N ASN A 94 -12.78 12.64 0.03
CA ASN A 94 -13.23 12.87 1.40
C ASN A 94 -14.68 13.33 1.48
N ASP A 95 -15.50 12.61 2.24
CA ASP A 95 -16.83 13.08 2.65
C ASP A 95 -17.28 12.32 3.89
N TRP A 96 -17.16 12.98 5.04
CA TRP A 96 -17.55 12.46 6.34
C TRP A 96 -19.07 12.20 6.48
N THR A 97 -19.90 12.69 5.55
CA THR A 97 -21.36 12.49 5.60
C THR A 97 -21.80 11.16 4.96
N THR A 98 -20.90 10.45 4.27
CA THR A 98 -21.15 9.15 3.66
C THR A 98 -20.19 8.09 4.18
N ASN A 99 -20.61 6.83 4.17
CA ASN A 99 -19.75 5.70 4.55
C ASN A 99 -18.86 5.19 3.41
N GLN A 100 -19.01 5.74 2.19
CA GLN A 100 -18.36 5.25 0.97
C GLN A 100 -17.03 5.94 0.65
N PHE A 101 -16.83 7.17 1.13
CA PHE A 101 -15.62 7.94 0.89
C PHE A 101 -14.71 7.92 2.13
N ARG A 102 -13.50 8.46 1.99
CA ARG A 102 -12.57 8.63 3.10
C ARG A 102 -13.16 9.58 4.12
N PHE A 103 -12.93 9.26 5.39
CA PHE A 103 -13.28 10.10 6.52
C PHE A 103 -12.12 11.03 6.89
N GLY A 104 -10.88 10.64 6.57
CA GLY A 104 -9.67 11.45 6.80
C GLY A 104 -8.80 10.97 7.96
N GLY A 105 -9.11 9.82 8.57
CA GLY A 105 -8.23 9.27 9.60
C GLY A 105 -6.86 8.88 9.03
N ASP A 106 -5.78 9.25 9.72
CA ASP A 106 -4.44 9.17 9.17
C ASP A 106 -3.37 8.70 10.19
N ALA A 107 -2.15 8.48 9.70
CA ALA A 107 -1.04 8.02 10.53
C ALA A 107 -0.65 9.04 11.61
N LYS A 108 -0.80 10.35 11.34
CA LYS A 108 -0.50 11.41 12.31
C LYS A 108 -1.48 11.37 13.48
N GLY A 109 -2.78 11.23 13.19
CA GLY A 109 -3.83 11.08 14.19
C GLY A 109 -3.63 9.82 15.03
N LEU A 110 -3.18 8.72 14.42
CA LEU A 110 -2.79 7.54 15.20
C LEU A 110 -1.59 7.80 16.12
N MET A 111 -0.50 8.37 15.58
CA MET A 111 0.71 8.67 16.35
C MET A 111 0.42 9.55 17.56
N ASP A 112 -0.45 10.55 17.41
CA ASP A 112 -0.84 11.47 18.47
C ASP A 112 -1.70 10.83 19.58
N ASN A 113 -2.23 9.61 19.34
CA ASN A 113 -3.14 8.92 20.25
C ASN A 113 -2.63 7.54 20.70
N LEU A 114 -1.36 7.20 20.45
CA LEU A 114 -0.77 5.94 20.92
C LEU A 114 -0.78 5.82 22.45
N ASP A 115 -0.61 6.93 23.17
CA ASP A 115 -0.67 6.96 24.64
C ASP A 115 -2.06 6.54 25.16
N TRP A 116 -3.13 6.97 24.49
CA TRP A 116 -4.50 6.56 24.84
C TRP A 116 -4.71 5.06 24.63
N ILE A 117 -4.22 4.50 23.52
CA ILE A 117 -4.27 3.05 23.26
C ILE A 117 -3.48 2.29 24.33
N GLN A 118 -2.32 2.81 24.72
CA GLN A 118 -1.49 2.23 25.77
C GLN A 118 -2.18 2.27 27.14
N ASP A 119 -2.85 3.38 27.48
CA ASP A 119 -3.59 3.58 28.74
C ASP A 119 -4.80 2.65 28.87
N LEU A 120 -5.42 2.26 27.76
CA LEU A 120 -6.42 1.18 27.72
C LEU A 120 -5.85 -0.20 28.09
N GLY A 121 -4.53 -0.34 28.18
CA GLY A 121 -3.85 -1.59 28.48
C GLY A 121 -3.61 -2.48 27.25
N ILE A 122 -3.87 -1.98 26.04
CA ILE A 122 -3.57 -2.66 24.78
C ILE A 122 -2.06 -2.84 24.61
N LYS A 123 -1.64 -3.95 23.99
CA LYS A 123 -0.22 -4.28 23.78
C LYS A 123 0.17 -4.43 22.31
N ALA A 124 -0.80 -4.56 21.42
CA ALA A 124 -0.57 -4.60 19.99
C ALA A 124 -1.71 -3.95 19.22
N ILE A 125 -1.37 -3.34 18.10
CA ILE A 125 -2.33 -2.78 17.15
C ILE A 125 -2.40 -3.73 15.95
N TYR A 126 -3.61 -4.00 15.48
CA TYR A 126 -3.85 -4.71 14.23
C TYR A 126 -4.50 -3.74 13.24
N PHE A 127 -3.82 -3.42 12.16
CA PHE A 127 -4.37 -2.57 11.12
C PHE A 127 -5.33 -3.37 10.24
N SER A 128 -6.53 -2.85 10.07
CA SER A 128 -7.47 -3.32 9.05
C SER A 128 -7.20 -2.55 7.76
N GLY A 129 -6.89 -3.28 6.69
CA GLY A 129 -6.48 -2.69 5.41
C GLY A 129 -4.96 -2.62 5.28
N SER A 130 -4.51 -2.37 4.06
CA SER A 130 -3.11 -2.14 3.74
C SER A 130 -2.75 -0.66 3.82
N PRO A 131 -1.50 -0.31 4.15
CA PRO A 131 -1.04 1.08 4.19
C PRO A 131 -0.61 1.61 2.81
N PHE A 132 -0.83 0.83 1.76
CA PHE A 132 -0.35 1.13 0.42
C PHE A 132 -1.40 1.92 -0.37
N ILE A 133 -0.93 2.66 -1.36
CA ILE A 133 -1.78 3.52 -2.18
C ILE A 133 -2.98 2.74 -2.73
N ASN A 134 -4.15 3.34 -2.62
CA ASN A 134 -5.43 2.75 -3.03
C ASN A 134 -6.19 3.71 -3.94
N MET A 135 -7.35 3.29 -4.44
CA MET A 135 -8.26 4.18 -5.15
C MET A 135 -8.69 5.34 -4.22
N PRO A 136 -8.92 6.57 -4.75
CA PRO A 136 -9.21 7.75 -3.94
C PRO A 136 -10.39 7.57 -2.96
N TRP A 137 -11.43 6.83 -3.34
CA TRP A 137 -12.59 6.56 -2.48
C TRP A 137 -12.42 5.36 -1.53
N ALA A 138 -11.38 4.55 -1.70
CA ALA A 138 -11.27 3.25 -1.04
C ALA A 138 -10.70 3.36 0.38
N SER A 139 -11.54 3.79 1.32
CA SER A 139 -11.21 3.97 2.74
C SER A 139 -10.84 2.70 3.51
N ASP A 140 -11.14 1.51 2.95
CA ASP A 140 -10.94 0.24 3.64
C ASP A 140 -9.51 -0.33 3.54
N GLY A 141 -8.70 0.18 2.61
CA GLY A 141 -7.32 -0.25 2.39
C GLY A 141 -7.15 -1.66 1.78
N PHE A 142 -8.21 -2.35 1.34
CA PHE A 142 -8.12 -3.75 0.88
C PHE A 142 -7.81 -3.91 -0.62
N GLY A 143 -7.75 -2.81 -1.38
CA GLY A 143 -7.53 -2.81 -2.84
C GLY A 143 -6.26 -2.08 -3.27
N PRO A 144 -5.07 -2.33 -2.68
CA PRO A 144 -3.86 -1.59 -3.00
C PRO A 144 -3.54 -1.66 -4.50
N LEU A 145 -3.21 -0.51 -5.07
CA LEU A 145 -2.83 -0.35 -6.46
C LEU A 145 -1.34 -0.62 -6.66
N ASP A 146 -0.52 -0.27 -5.68
CA ASP A 146 0.93 -0.46 -5.72
C ASP A 146 1.50 -0.75 -4.32
N PHE A 147 2.22 -1.85 -4.15
CA PHE A 147 2.82 -2.26 -2.87
C PHE A 147 4.15 -1.56 -2.54
N THR A 148 4.61 -0.64 -3.39
CA THR A 148 5.83 0.14 -3.22
C THR A 148 5.54 1.59 -2.83
N LEU A 149 4.28 2.02 -2.87
CA LEU A 149 3.90 3.40 -2.53
C LEU A 149 2.92 3.39 -1.36
N LEU A 150 3.22 4.17 -0.32
CA LEU A 150 2.33 4.37 0.82
C LEU A 150 1.18 5.32 0.47
N ASP A 151 0.01 5.09 1.07
CA ASP A 151 -1.13 6.01 0.97
C ASP A 151 -0.94 7.23 1.90
N LEU A 152 -1.33 8.40 1.42
CA LEU A 152 -1.06 9.72 2.00
C LEU A 152 -1.98 10.09 3.17
#